data_AF-A0A3C1H8W9-F1
#
_entry.id   AF-A0A3C1H8W9-F1
#
_cell.length_a   1.000
_cell.length_b   1.000
_cell.length_c   1.000
_cell.angle_alpha   90.00
_cell.angle_beta   90.00
_cell.angle_gamma   90.00
#
_symmetry.space_group_name_H-M   'P 1'
#
loop_
_entity.id
_entity.type
_entity.pdbx_description
1 polymer ?
#
loop_
_entity_poly.entity_id
_entity_poly.type
_entity_poly.pdbx_seq_one_letter_code
_entity_poly.pdbx_strand_id
1 'polypeptide(L)'
;MARWRPLFLLCSVALLHGCTPQPEGQTEDQKDPFFQQGLRLDKEKDYKGAVDAFEKALQNNPRNVLAHFNLGRLYEGDGPMNDPGIALYHYKKVIKLQPSEYPAEIALSRIKGCEQEIAKGVALVQADPQVMNELERLKEENRGLKRDIETLRALAANPPAVFTNPPPAPPPSGSR
;
A
#
# COMPACT_ATOMS: atom_id res chain seq x y z
N MET A 1 -52.54 -27.06 52.53
CA MET A 1 -51.11 -27.43 52.52
C MET A 1 -50.80 -28.14 51.22
N ALA A 2 -49.70 -27.74 50.57
CA ALA A 2 -49.02 -28.42 49.45
C ALA A 2 -49.76 -28.54 48.10
N ARG A 3 -49.13 -28.36 46.93
CA ARG A 3 -47.80 -27.90 46.51
C ARG A 3 -47.95 -27.46 45.04
N TRP A 4 -47.49 -26.27 44.72
CA TRP A 4 -47.35 -25.72 43.37
C TRP A 4 -45.95 -26.07 42.84
N ARG A 5 -45.83 -26.43 41.55
CA ARG A 5 -44.70 -26.12 40.66
C ARG A 5 -44.92 -26.71 39.25
N PRO A 6 -45.29 -25.90 38.23
CA PRO A 6 -45.16 -26.32 36.85
C PRO A 6 -43.70 -26.17 36.39
N LEU A 7 -43.25 -27.23 35.75
CA LEU A 7 -41.95 -27.46 35.13
C LEU A 7 -41.92 -26.78 33.76
N PHE A 8 -41.29 -25.62 33.62
CA PHE A 8 -40.81 -25.10 32.32
C PHE A 8 -39.62 -24.16 32.55
N LEU A 9 -38.49 -24.76 32.92
CA LEU A 9 -37.19 -24.12 32.91
C LEU A 9 -36.60 -24.26 31.50
N LEU A 10 -36.74 -23.18 30.74
CA LEU A 10 -35.79 -22.67 29.73
C LEU A 10 -34.98 -23.74 28.97
N CYS A 11 -35.50 -24.16 27.82
CA CYS A 11 -34.65 -24.49 26.68
C CYS A 11 -33.95 -23.21 26.22
N SER A 12 -32.83 -22.85 26.85
CA SER A 12 -31.90 -21.87 26.31
C SER A 12 -31.21 -22.50 25.11
N VAL A 13 -31.78 -22.22 23.95
CA VAL A 13 -31.26 -22.50 22.62
C VAL A 13 -29.77 -22.19 22.58
N ALA A 14 -28.97 -23.26 22.50
CA ALA A 14 -27.65 -23.20 21.91
C ALA A 14 -27.79 -22.74 20.45
N LEU A 15 -26.76 -22.04 19.97
CA LEU A 15 -26.53 -21.58 18.58
C LEU A 15 -26.85 -20.12 18.29
N LEU A 16 -26.12 -19.20 18.91
CA LEU A 16 -25.62 -18.00 18.23
C LEU A 16 -24.20 -17.68 18.73
N HIS A 17 -23.26 -18.63 18.59
CA HIS A 17 -21.88 -18.23 18.33
C HIS A 17 -21.83 -17.82 16.86
N GLY A 18 -22.44 -16.68 16.56
CA GLY A 18 -22.09 -15.97 15.34
C GLY A 18 -20.61 -15.68 15.42
N CYS A 19 -19.85 -16.18 14.46
CA CYS A 19 -18.49 -15.72 14.21
C CYS A 19 -18.53 -14.20 14.10
N THR A 20 -18.19 -13.49 15.17
CA THR A 20 -17.79 -12.10 15.06
C THR A 20 -16.44 -12.14 14.34
N PRO A 21 -16.30 -11.53 13.14
CA PRO A 21 -14.98 -11.34 12.57
C PRO A 21 -14.20 -10.48 13.57
N GLN A 22 -13.21 -11.08 14.23
CA GLN A 22 -12.34 -10.34 15.12
C GLN A 22 -11.45 -9.42 14.27
N PRO A 23 -11.20 -8.18 14.72
CA PRO A 23 -10.29 -7.25 14.05
C PRO A 23 -8.83 -7.68 14.32
N GLU A 24 -8.46 -8.84 13.80
CA GLU A 24 -7.13 -9.45 13.98
C GLU A 24 -6.03 -8.54 13.40
N GLY A 25 -6.32 -7.82 12.30
CA GLY A 25 -5.35 -6.89 11.69
C GLY A 25 -5.12 -5.60 12.49
N GLN A 26 -6.17 -4.97 13.01
CA GLN A 26 -6.04 -3.71 13.74
C GLN A 26 -5.38 -3.87 15.10
N THR A 27 -5.62 -5.01 15.76
CA THR A 27 -5.03 -5.31 17.06
C THR A 27 -3.54 -5.64 16.95
N GLU A 28 -3.10 -6.26 15.85
CA GLU A 28 -1.68 -6.46 15.57
C GLU A 28 -0.99 -5.16 15.12
N ASP A 29 -1.63 -4.35 14.29
CA ASP A 29 -1.10 -3.05 13.86
C ASP A 29 -0.78 -2.11 15.04
N GLN A 30 -1.60 -2.16 16.09
CA GLN A 30 -1.42 -1.38 17.31
C GLN A 30 -0.31 -1.90 18.23
N LYS A 31 0.09 -3.17 18.13
CA LYS A 31 1.15 -3.73 18.99
C LYS A 31 2.56 -3.38 18.50
N ASP A 32 2.70 -2.86 17.28
CA ASP A 32 4.01 -2.48 16.75
C ASP A 32 4.62 -1.33 17.58
N PRO A 33 5.83 -1.50 18.16
CA PRO A 33 6.46 -0.50 19.00
C PRO A 33 6.80 0.79 18.25
N PHE A 34 7.14 0.71 16.97
CA PHE A 34 7.40 1.90 16.15
C PHE A 34 6.11 2.62 15.79
N PHE A 35 5.00 1.89 15.61
CA PHE A 35 3.68 2.51 15.45
C PHE A 35 3.29 3.32 16.69
N GLN A 36 3.45 2.74 17.88
CA GLN A 36 3.19 3.44 19.14
C GLN A 36 4.13 4.63 19.36
N GLN A 37 5.40 4.50 18.97
CA GLN A 37 6.34 5.62 18.96
C GLN A 37 5.87 6.74 18.03
N GLY A 38 5.42 6.42 16.82
CA GLY A 38 4.90 7.41 15.87
C GLY A 38 3.69 8.16 16.42
N LEU A 39 2.76 7.45 17.08
CA LEU A 39 1.61 8.08 17.75
C LEU A 39 2.04 9.05 18.86
N ARG A 40 3.08 8.73 19.63
CA ARG A 40 3.60 9.62 20.67
C ARG A 40 4.24 10.87 20.06
N LEU A 41 5.09 10.70 19.06
CA LEU A 41 5.78 11.81 18.39
C LEU A 41 4.80 12.75 17.68
N ASP A 42 3.74 12.21 17.06
CA ASP A 42 2.66 13.01 16.46
C ASP A 42 1.92 13.85 17.51
N LYS A 43 1.64 13.30 18.70
CA LYS A 43 1.06 14.06 19.82
C LYS A 43 2.00 15.17 20.33
N GLU A 44 3.31 14.92 20.28
CA GLU A 44 4.36 15.90 20.60
C GLU A 44 4.55 16.93 19.47
N LYS A 45 3.85 16.76 18.33
CA LYS A 45 3.97 17.57 17.10
C LYS A 45 5.35 17.47 16.44
N ASP A 46 6.15 16.47 16.81
CA ASP A 46 7.33 16.10 16.04
C ASP A 46 6.90 15.28 14.82
N TYR A 47 6.40 15.99 13.81
CA TYR A 47 5.87 15.36 12.61
C TYR A 47 6.94 14.57 11.85
N LYS A 48 8.20 15.04 11.86
CA LYS A 48 9.30 14.35 11.20
C LYS A 48 9.62 13.04 11.91
N GLY A 49 9.76 13.09 13.23
CA GLY A 49 9.98 11.89 14.04
C GLY A 49 8.81 10.90 13.94
N ALA A 50 7.57 11.40 13.86
CA ALA A 50 6.39 10.58 13.68
C ALA A 50 6.41 9.84 12.32
N VAL A 51 6.75 10.54 11.24
CA VAL A 51 6.95 9.93 9.91
C VAL A 51 8.00 8.82 9.99
N ASP A 52 9.19 9.10 10.51
CA ASP A 52 10.29 8.13 10.61
C ASP A 52 9.87 6.88 11.39
N ALA A 53 9.09 7.05 12.46
CA ALA A 53 8.60 5.94 13.27
C ALA A 53 7.51 5.13 12.54
N PHE A 54 6.56 5.78 11.86
CA PHE A 54 5.55 5.06 11.08
C PHE A 54 6.16 4.33 9.87
N GLU A 55 7.18 4.89 9.23
CA GLU A 55 7.92 4.20 8.16
C GLU A 55 8.63 2.95 8.67
N LYS A 56 9.24 2.99 9.87
CA LYS A 56 9.80 1.79 10.52
C LYS A 56 8.73 0.76 10.84
N ALA A 57 7.54 1.16 11.28
CA ALA A 57 6.42 0.25 11.47
C ALA A 57 6.02 -0.44 10.14
N LEU A 58 6.07 0.30 9.03
CA LEU A 58 5.82 -0.26 7.69
C LEU A 58 6.96 -1.15 7.17
N GLN A 59 8.21 -0.93 7.61
CA GLN A 59 9.31 -1.86 7.33
C GLN A 59 9.08 -3.22 8.00
N ASN A 60 8.56 -3.22 9.23
CA ASN A 60 8.22 -4.45 9.96
C ASN A 60 6.97 -5.12 9.41
N ASN A 61 5.91 -4.35 9.22
CA ASN A 61 4.65 -4.79 8.67
C ASN A 61 4.21 -3.87 7.53
N PRO A 62 4.55 -4.20 6.27
CA PRO A 62 4.15 -3.42 5.10
C PRO A 62 2.64 -3.35 4.86
N ARG A 63 1.84 -4.12 5.62
CA ARG A 63 0.38 -4.14 5.57
C ARG A 63 -0.26 -3.42 6.75
N ASN A 64 0.51 -2.72 7.59
CA ASN A 64 -0.03 -1.98 8.73
C ASN A 64 -0.92 -0.84 8.24
N VAL A 65 -2.23 -1.03 8.38
CA VAL A 65 -3.26 -0.13 7.85
C VAL A 65 -3.24 1.18 8.62
N LEU A 66 -3.03 1.11 9.94
CA LEU A 66 -2.99 2.29 10.79
C LEU A 66 -1.75 3.16 10.53
N ALA A 67 -0.59 2.55 10.28
CA ALA A 67 0.63 3.28 9.93
C ALA A 67 0.48 4.00 8.58
N HIS A 68 -0.09 3.32 7.57
CA HIS A 68 -0.46 3.97 6.32
C HIS A 68 -1.45 5.13 6.53
N PHE A 69 -2.52 4.93 7.30
CA PHE A 69 -3.49 6.00 7.55
C PHE A 69 -2.87 7.22 8.25
N ASN A 70 -2.01 7.00 9.26
CA ASN A 70 -1.36 8.09 9.98
C ASN A 70 -0.32 8.84 9.14
N LEU A 71 0.46 8.14 8.31
CA LEU A 71 1.34 8.80 7.33
C LEU A 71 0.52 9.64 6.36
N GLY A 72 -0.56 9.09 5.82
CA GLY A 72 -1.49 9.83 4.97
C GLY A 72 -1.93 11.15 5.62
N ARG A 73 -2.28 11.11 6.91
CA ARG A 73 -2.69 12.30 7.67
C ARG A 73 -1.55 13.29 7.91
N LEU A 74 -0.33 12.81 8.15
CA LEU A 74 0.82 13.69 8.38
C LEU A 74 1.23 14.44 7.11
N TYR A 75 1.10 13.79 5.96
CA TYR A 75 1.37 14.40 4.65
C TYR A 75 0.18 15.23 4.12
N GLU A 76 -1.02 15.06 4.69
CA GLU A 76 -2.22 15.83 4.36
C GLU A 76 -2.40 17.03 5.31
N GLY A 77 -2.13 18.25 4.85
CA GLY A 77 -2.40 19.48 5.59
C GLY A 77 -1.52 20.65 5.14
N ASP A 78 -1.55 21.78 5.83
CA ASP A 78 -0.73 22.97 5.48
C ASP A 78 0.64 23.01 6.19
N GLY A 79 1.04 21.87 6.76
CA GLY A 79 2.27 21.75 7.54
C GLY A 79 3.53 21.60 6.68
N PRO A 80 4.72 21.58 7.30
CA PRO A 80 5.99 21.42 6.59
C PRO A 80 6.12 20.08 5.86
N MET A 81 5.30 19.09 6.21
CA MET A 81 5.25 17.77 5.56
C MET A 81 4.18 17.72 4.46
N ASN A 82 3.55 18.83 4.08
CA ASN A 82 2.49 18.82 3.08
C ASN A 82 2.99 18.26 1.75
N ASP A 83 2.49 17.08 1.41
CA ASP A 83 2.64 16.48 0.09
C ASP A 83 1.37 15.66 -0.21
N PRO A 84 0.41 16.24 -0.94
CA PRO A 84 -0.85 15.57 -1.22
C PRO A 84 -0.67 14.30 -2.08
N GLY A 85 0.45 14.18 -2.80
CA GLY A 85 0.79 12.98 -3.56
C GLY A 85 1.18 11.81 -2.66
N ILE A 86 2.03 12.05 -1.67
CA ILE A 86 2.40 11.05 -0.65
C ILE A 86 1.19 10.69 0.21
N ALA A 87 0.38 11.68 0.61
CA ALA A 87 -0.86 11.43 1.34
C ALA A 87 -1.81 10.49 0.55
N LEU A 88 -2.05 10.80 -0.72
CA LEU A 88 -2.87 10.01 -1.64
C LEU A 88 -2.37 8.57 -1.77
N TYR A 89 -1.05 8.38 -1.88
CA TYR A 89 -0.44 7.06 -1.93
C TYR A 89 -0.81 6.22 -0.70
N HIS A 90 -0.62 6.78 0.49
CA HIS A 90 -0.87 6.08 1.74
C HIS A 90 -2.35 5.79 1.97
N TYR A 91 -3.25 6.73 1.67
CA TYR A 91 -4.69 6.46 1.76
C TYR A 91 -5.14 5.39 0.77
N LYS A 92 -4.60 5.36 -0.46
CA LYS A 92 -4.90 4.27 -1.41
C LYS A 92 -4.45 2.91 -0.90
N LYS A 93 -3.38 2.83 -0.09
CA LYS A 93 -2.99 1.59 0.59
C LYS A 93 -4.01 1.16 1.63
N VAL A 94 -4.56 2.07 2.42
CA VAL A 94 -5.63 1.78 3.39
C VAL A 94 -6.81 1.10 2.71
N ILE A 95 -7.32 1.68 1.62
CA ILE A 95 -8.47 1.12 0.88
C ILE A 95 -8.15 -0.24 0.27
N LYS A 96 -6.93 -0.40 -0.25
CA LYS A 96 -6.50 -1.66 -0.85
C LYS A 96 -6.38 -2.79 0.18
N LEU A 97 -5.92 -2.47 1.38
CA LEU A 97 -5.67 -3.46 2.43
C LEU A 97 -6.94 -3.82 3.19
N GLN A 98 -7.81 -2.85 3.46
CA GLN A 98 -8.98 -3.03 4.30
C GLN A 98 -10.15 -2.16 3.83
N PRO A 99 -10.83 -2.52 2.73
CA PRO A 99 -11.76 -1.62 2.02
C PRO A 99 -13.07 -1.28 2.77
N SER A 100 -13.48 -2.11 3.71
CA SER A 100 -14.81 -2.04 4.35
C SER A 100 -14.76 -1.83 5.86
N GLU A 101 -13.60 -1.58 6.43
CA GLU A 101 -13.44 -1.37 7.86
C GLU A 101 -12.71 -0.06 8.14
N TYR A 102 -12.77 0.40 9.38
CA TYR A 102 -12.01 1.58 9.80
C TYR A 102 -10.50 1.38 9.54
N PRO A 103 -9.77 2.39 9.04
CA PRO A 103 -10.18 3.77 8.74
C PRO A 103 -10.53 4.04 7.25
N ALA A 104 -10.97 3.04 6.48
CA ALA A 104 -11.12 3.16 5.03
C ALA A 104 -12.13 4.21 4.55
N GLU A 105 -13.28 4.33 5.20
CA GLU A 105 -14.27 5.34 4.82
C GLU A 105 -13.71 6.76 4.93
N ILE A 106 -12.92 7.02 5.98
CA ILE A 106 -12.25 8.31 6.19
C ILE A 106 -11.17 8.51 5.13
N ALA A 107 -10.38 7.47 4.83
CA ALA A 107 -9.37 7.51 3.79
C ALA A 107 -9.98 7.82 2.41
N LEU A 108 -11.16 7.28 2.07
CA LEU A 108 -11.87 7.62 0.82
C LEU A 108 -12.24 9.11 0.74
N SER A 109 -12.73 9.67 1.85
CA SER A 109 -13.04 11.11 1.91
C SER A 109 -11.78 11.96 1.66
N ARG A 110 -10.69 11.60 2.34
CA ARG A 110 -9.38 12.29 2.25
C ARG A 110 -8.69 12.15 0.89
N ILE A 111 -8.84 10.99 0.24
CA ILE A 111 -8.39 10.77 -1.15
C ILE A 111 -8.96 11.84 -2.08
N LYS A 112 -10.25 12.15 -1.98
CA LYS A 112 -10.89 13.16 -2.84
C LYS A 112 -10.29 14.55 -2.62
N GLY A 113 -10.00 14.91 -1.36
CA GLY A 113 -9.33 16.16 -1.02
C GLY A 113 -7.93 16.24 -1.63
N CYS A 114 -7.12 15.19 -1.46
CA CYS A 114 -5.79 15.12 -2.05
C CYS A 114 -5.83 15.22 -3.58
N GLU A 115 -6.76 14.52 -4.24
CA GLU A 115 -6.93 14.59 -5.70
C GLU A 115 -7.30 15.98 -6.18
N GLN A 116 -8.12 16.72 -5.43
CA GLN A 116 -8.45 18.11 -5.72
C GLN A 116 -7.24 19.05 -5.58
N GLU A 117 -6.46 18.92 -4.51
CA GLU A 117 -5.25 19.75 -4.32
C GLU A 117 -4.20 19.49 -5.42
N ILE A 118 -3.99 18.22 -5.78
CA ILE A 118 -3.12 17.87 -6.90
C ILE A 118 -3.66 18.46 -8.20
N ALA A 119 -4.96 18.38 -8.44
CA ALA A 119 -5.58 18.93 -9.65
C ALA A 119 -5.41 20.46 -9.75
N LYS A 120 -5.47 21.20 -8.64
CA LYS A 120 -5.15 22.64 -8.63
C LYS A 120 -3.72 22.90 -9.08
N GLY A 121 -2.76 22.14 -8.56
CA GLY A 121 -1.36 22.23 -8.97
C GLY A 121 -1.16 21.92 -10.46
N VAL A 122 -1.82 20.88 -10.96
CA VAL A 122 -1.77 20.52 -12.39
C VAL A 122 -2.42 21.59 -13.26
N ALA A 123 -3.54 22.19 -12.85
CA ALA A 123 -4.19 23.26 -13.60
C ALA A 123 -3.30 24.50 -13.73
N LEU A 124 -2.54 24.84 -12.68
CA LEU A 124 -1.54 25.91 -12.74
C LEU A 124 -0.41 25.59 -13.73
N VAL A 125 0.08 24.35 -13.73
CA VAL A 125 1.08 23.88 -14.68
C VAL A 125 0.56 23.87 -16.12
N GLN A 126 -0.71 23.51 -16.33
CA GLN A 126 -1.35 23.52 -17.65
C GLN A 126 -1.45 24.93 -18.26
N ALA A 127 -1.40 25.98 -17.43
CA ALA A 127 -1.36 27.36 -17.91
C ALA A 127 0.02 27.74 -18.52
N ASP A 128 1.07 26.94 -18.31
CA ASP A 128 2.40 27.14 -18.89
C ASP A 128 2.64 26.16 -20.06
N PRO A 129 2.66 26.65 -21.32
CA PRO A 129 2.87 25.80 -22.49
C PRO A 129 4.23 25.08 -22.51
N GLN A 130 5.27 25.64 -21.90
CA GLN A 130 6.61 25.03 -21.88
C GLN A 130 6.64 23.80 -20.98
N VAL A 131 6.07 23.93 -19.78
CA VAL A 131 6.00 22.81 -18.83
C VAL A 131 5.11 21.70 -19.38
N MET A 132 4.04 22.03 -20.10
CA MET A 132 3.18 21.04 -20.75
C MET A 132 3.90 20.24 -21.85
N ASN A 133 4.66 20.91 -22.72
CA ASN A 133 5.45 20.23 -23.75
C ASN A 133 6.49 19.28 -23.14
N GLU A 134 7.16 19.72 -22.07
CA GLU A 134 8.15 18.89 -21.37
C GLU A 134 7.49 17.70 -20.66
N LEU A 135 6.32 17.89 -20.05
CA LEU A 135 5.56 16.82 -19.43
C LEU A 135 5.14 15.76 -20.47
N GLU A 136 4.72 16.17 -21.67
CA GLU A 136 4.41 15.24 -22.76
C GLU A 136 5.64 14.46 -23.23
N ARG A 137 6.77 15.13 -23.40
CA ARG A 137 8.05 14.50 -23.73
C ARG A 137 8.43 13.44 -22.71
N LEU A 138 8.41 13.79 -21.42
CA LEU A 138 8.75 12.89 -20.31
C LEU A 138 7.76 11.72 -20.18
N LYS A 139 6.48 11.91 -20.51
CA LYS A 139 5.50 10.82 -20.56
C LYS A 139 5.82 9.82 -21.67
N GLU A 140 6.22 10.30 -22.84
CA GLU A 140 6.62 9.41 -23.94
C GLU A 140 7.88 8.63 -23.60
N GLU A 141 8.88 9.30 -23.05
CA GLU A 141 10.11 8.65 -22.58
C GLU A 141 9.81 7.57 -21.53
N ASN A 142 8.97 7.87 -20.53
CA ASN A 142 8.53 6.88 -19.55
C ASN A 142 7.78 5.69 -20.17
N ARG A 143 7.00 5.89 -21.25
CA ARG A 143 6.39 4.78 -21.99
C ARG A 143 7.43 3.94 -22.72
N GLY A 144 8.46 4.57 -23.28
CA GLY A 144 9.60 3.89 -23.91
C GLY A 144 10.36 3.03 -22.90
N LEU A 145 10.81 3.64 -21.80
CA LEU A 145 11.55 2.96 -20.74
C LEU A 145 10.77 1.78 -20.13
N LYS A 146 9.45 1.91 -19.96
CA LYS A 146 8.63 0.79 -19.47
C LYS A 146 8.60 -0.39 -20.45
N ARG A 147 8.51 -0.13 -21.75
CA ARG A 147 8.62 -1.16 -22.80
C ARG A 147 9.99 -1.81 -22.77
N ASP A 148 11.06 -1.03 -22.64
CA ASP A 148 12.43 -1.54 -22.58
C ASP A 148 12.65 -2.40 -21.33
N ILE A 149 12.14 -1.99 -20.18
CA ILE A 149 12.17 -2.80 -18.95
C ILE A 149 11.43 -4.12 -19.15
N GLU A 150 10.29 -4.10 -19.84
CA GLU A 150 9.50 -5.30 -20.12
C GLU A 150 10.22 -6.24 -21.08
N THR A 151 10.82 -5.72 -22.16
CA THR A 151 11.62 -6.53 -23.10
C THR A 151 12.84 -7.13 -22.40
N LEU A 152 13.56 -6.34 -21.59
CA LEU A 152 14.70 -6.83 -20.82
C LEU A 152 14.30 -7.90 -19.80
N ARG A 153 13.15 -7.74 -19.12
CA ARG A 153 12.60 -8.78 -18.23
C ARG A 153 12.23 -10.04 -18.98
N ALA A 154 11.63 -9.93 -20.16
CA ALA A 154 11.30 -11.07 -21.01
C ALA A 154 12.55 -11.81 -21.50
N LEU A 155 13.59 -11.08 -21.90
CA LEU A 155 14.89 -11.65 -22.28
C LEU A 155 15.61 -12.30 -21.09
N ALA A 156 15.50 -11.72 -19.89
CA ALA A 156 16.07 -12.32 -18.68
C ALA A 156 15.33 -13.61 -18.27
N ALA A 157 14.01 -13.66 -18.45
CA ALA A 157 13.19 -14.83 -18.15
C ALA A 157 13.35 -15.95 -19.19
N ASN A 158 13.52 -15.59 -20.46
CA ASN A 158 13.76 -16.50 -21.57
C ASN A 158 15.03 -16.06 -22.32
N PRO A 159 16.22 -16.36 -21.78
CA PRO A 159 17.46 -16.01 -22.46
C PRO A 159 17.44 -16.66 -23.85
N PRO A 160 17.72 -15.90 -24.93
CA PRO A 160 17.76 -16.46 -26.27
C PRO A 160 18.74 -17.63 -26.26
N ALA A 161 18.38 -18.72 -26.95
CA ALA A 161 19.26 -19.87 -27.11
C ALA A 161 20.61 -19.35 -27.60
N VAL A 162 21.64 -19.43 -26.76
CA VAL A 162 23.00 -19.11 -27.15
C VAL A 162 23.26 -19.96 -28.38
N PHE A 163 23.60 -19.35 -29.51
CA PHE A 163 24.16 -20.06 -30.65
C PHE A 163 25.49 -20.65 -30.19
N THR A 164 25.45 -21.77 -29.47
CA THR A 164 26.63 -22.58 -29.23
C THR A 164 26.97 -23.16 -30.58
N ASN A 165 28.09 -22.73 -31.16
CA ASN A 165 28.64 -23.39 -32.33
C ASN A 165 28.65 -24.90 -32.04
N PRO A 166 28.16 -25.74 -32.97
CA PRO A 166 28.21 -27.18 -32.78
C PRO A 166 29.65 -27.57 -32.46
N PRO A 167 29.86 -28.53 -31.53
CA PRO A 167 31.20 -28.95 -31.15
C PRO A 167 32.00 -29.31 -32.41
N PRO A 168 33.29 -28.92 -32.48
CA PRO A 168 34.11 -29.19 -33.66
C PRO A 168 34.07 -30.69 -33.97
N ALA A 169 33.92 -31.01 -35.26
CA ALA A 169 33.81 -32.40 -35.71
C ALA A 169 35.01 -33.22 -35.17
N PRO A 170 34.76 -34.44 -34.64
CA PRO A 170 35.83 -35.28 -34.14
C PRO A 170 36.85 -35.54 -35.27
N PRO A 171 38.16 -35.59 -34.95
CA PRO A 171 39.19 -35.85 -35.96
C PRO A 171 38.90 -37.20 -36.64
N PRO A 172 39.11 -37.30 -37.96
CA PRO A 172 38.85 -38.54 -38.69
C PRO A 172 39.66 -39.67 -38.05
N SER A 173 38.99 -40.78 -37.76
CA SER A 173 39.63 -41.99 -37.24
C SER A 173 40.61 -42.49 -38.30
N GLY A 174 41.89 -42.23 -38.06
CA GLY A 174 42.98 -42.77 -38.87
C GLY A 174 42.94 -44.28 -38.82
N SER A 175 42.50 -44.91 -39.90
CA SER A 175 42.65 -46.34 -40.13
C SER A 175 44.02 -46.61 -40.75
N ARG A 176 45.01 -46.91 -39.90
CA ARG A 176 46.11 -47.84 -40.21
C ARG A 176 46.96 -48.15 -38.99
#